data_AF-A0A2T2RBG1-F1
#
_entry.id   AF-A0A2T2RBG1-F1
#
_cell.length_a   1.000
_cell.length_b   1.000
_cell.length_c   1.000
_cell.angle_alpha   90.00
_cell.angle_beta   90.00
_cell.angle_gamma   90.00
#
_symmetry.space_group_name_H-M   'P 1'
#
loop_
_entity.id
_entity.type
_entity.pdbx_description
1 polymer ?
#
loop_
_entity_poly.entity_id
_entity_poly.type
_entity_poly.pdbx_seq_one_letter_code
_entity_poly.pdbx_strand_id
1 'polypeptide(L)'
;MQTLYVVQQGCYVCRDQQKLLIKRGGNVLGEVRIPLLEQVLIFGRSQITTQAIQTCLQNKIPIAFLSRMGYCYGRVMKVDQDFYYQDEGCFLNEEGRKKFLKFWLQRMEEKVGNQKQPRWDILTAQIRKYKQFVYHPVESYEPYLMQ
;
A
#
# COMPACT_ATOMS: atom_id res chain seq x y z
N MET A 1 15.27 9.28 -13.25
CA MET A 1 14.43 9.08 -12.05
C MET A 1 14.50 7.61 -11.67
N GLN A 2 14.44 7.28 -10.38
CA GLN A 2 14.63 5.92 -9.87
C GLN A 2 13.70 5.57 -8.70
N THR A 3 13.34 4.29 -8.58
CA THR A 3 12.58 3.75 -7.44
C THR A 3 13.54 3.19 -6.39
N LEU A 4 13.37 3.58 -5.11
CA LEU A 4 14.14 3.03 -4.00
C LEU A 4 13.45 1.77 -3.45
N TYR A 5 14.11 0.62 -3.57
CA TYR A 5 13.68 -0.65 -3.00
C TYR A 5 14.45 -0.95 -1.71
N VAL A 6 13.76 -1.03 -0.58
CA VAL A 6 14.36 -1.37 0.73
C VAL A 6 13.96 -2.79 1.11
N VAL A 7 14.67 -3.76 0.50
CA VAL A 7 14.35 -5.21 0.61
C VAL A 7 15.09 -5.89 1.76
N GLN A 8 16.32 -5.46 2.03
CA GLN A 8 17.13 -6.03 3.11
C GLN A 8 16.49 -5.76 4.48
N GLN A 9 16.44 -6.78 5.33
CA GLN A 9 15.72 -6.72 6.60
C GLN A 9 16.50 -5.97 7.69
N GLY A 10 15.76 -5.25 8.54
CA GLY A 10 16.34 -4.45 9.63
C GLY A 10 17.01 -3.17 9.14
N CYS A 11 16.71 -2.74 7.91
CA CYS A 11 17.16 -1.45 7.40
C CYS A 11 16.29 -0.32 7.95
N TYR A 12 16.89 0.85 8.12
CA TYR A 12 16.21 2.09 8.47
C TYR A 12 16.55 3.17 7.45
N VAL A 13 15.51 3.80 6.91
CA VAL A 13 15.61 4.91 5.96
C VAL A 13 15.45 6.20 6.73
N CYS A 14 16.45 7.08 6.67
CA CYS A 14 16.39 8.39 7.31
C CYS A 14 16.77 9.51 6.34
N ARG A 15 16.29 10.73 6.61
CA ARG A 15 16.59 11.91 5.80
C ARG A 15 17.86 12.59 6.29
N ASP A 16 18.81 12.77 5.39
CA ASP A 16 19.98 13.63 5.58
C ASP A 16 19.98 14.71 4.49
N GLN A 17 19.73 15.97 4.86
CA GLN A 17 19.62 17.08 3.90
C GLN A 17 18.70 16.75 2.70
N GLN A 18 19.25 16.73 1.47
CA GLN A 18 18.55 16.39 0.21
C GLN A 18 18.72 14.93 -0.23
N LYS A 19 19.08 14.03 0.69
CA LYS A 19 19.19 12.59 0.43
C LYS A 19 18.45 11.75 1.47
N LEU A 20 18.03 10.57 1.04
CA LEU A 20 17.65 9.48 1.94
C LEU A 20 18.86 8.56 2.11
N LEU A 21 19.20 8.26 3.36
CA LEU A 21 20.20 7.29 3.74
C LEU A 21 19.52 5.99 4.11
N ILE A 22 20.03 4.88 3.58
CA ILE A 22 19.61 3.52 3.94
C ILE A 22 20.69 2.98 4.86
N LYS A 23 20.32 2.66 6.09
CA LYS A 23 21.25 2.22 7.10
C LYS A 23 20.81 0.91 7.73
N ARG A 24 21.74 0.18 8.33
CA ARG A 24 21.48 -1.05 9.09
C ARG A 24 22.47 -1.13 10.25
N GLY A 25 21.97 -1.19 11.49
CA GLY A 25 22.82 -0.99 12.67
C GLY A 25 23.50 0.38 12.63
N GLY A 26 24.84 0.44 12.72
CA GLY A 26 25.60 1.69 12.59
C GLY A 26 26.00 2.07 11.16
N ASN A 27 25.79 1.19 10.18
CA ASN A 27 26.41 1.32 8.85
C ASN A 27 25.45 1.92 7.82
N VAL A 28 25.97 2.80 6.95
CA VAL A 28 25.27 3.30 5.76
C VAL A 28 25.46 2.28 4.63
N LEU A 29 24.37 1.71 4.16
CA LEU A 29 24.36 0.74 3.04
C LEU A 29 24.22 1.43 1.69
N GLY A 30 23.65 2.63 1.67
CA GLY A 30 23.50 3.42 0.46
C GLY A 30 22.82 4.75 0.72
N GLU A 31 22.84 5.59 -0.31
CA GLU A 31 22.18 6.88 -0.30
C GLU A 31 21.54 7.18 -1.65
N VAL A 32 20.47 7.98 -1.62
CA VAL A 32 19.79 8.43 -2.83
C VAL A 32 19.35 9.88 -2.68
N ARG A 33 19.61 10.67 -3.71
CA ARG A 33 19.16 12.06 -3.77
C ARG A 33 17.65 12.11 -3.99
N ILE A 34 16.97 12.90 -3.16
CA ILE A 34 15.51 13.06 -3.19
C ILE A 34 14.99 13.52 -4.57
N PRO A 35 15.63 14.48 -5.27
CA PRO A 35 15.16 14.90 -6.61
C PRO A 35 15.19 13.80 -7.68
N LEU A 36 15.93 12.71 -7.45
CA LEU A 36 16.00 11.58 -8.38
C LEU A 36 14.95 10.51 -8.06
N LEU A 37 14.29 10.57 -6.91
CA LEU A 37 13.33 9.57 -6.47
C LEU A 37 11.98 9.74 -7.14
N GLU A 38 11.47 8.64 -7.67
CA GLU A 38 10.09 8.54 -8.15
C GLU A 38 9.17 8.00 -7.06
N GLN A 39 9.62 6.98 -6.31
CA GLN A 39 8.87 6.37 -5.20
C GLN A 39 9.81 5.60 -4.27
N VAL A 40 9.32 5.27 -3.08
CA VAL A 40 10.01 4.44 -2.08
C VAL A 40 9.16 3.22 -1.72
N LEU A 41 9.76 2.04 -1.78
CA LEU A 41 9.11 0.76 -1.45
C LEU A 41 9.83 0.12 -0.26
N ILE A 42 9.14 0.03 0.87
CA ILE A 42 9.67 -0.51 2.13
C ILE A 42 9.17 -1.94 2.32
N PHE A 43 10.07 -2.93 2.40
CA PHE A 43 9.70 -4.33 2.51
C PHE A 43 10.00 -4.93 3.89
N GLY A 44 9.06 -5.74 4.39
CA GLY A 44 9.24 -6.54 5.59
C GLY A 44 9.46 -5.70 6.84
N ARG A 45 10.51 -6.02 7.61
CA ARG A 45 10.83 -5.39 8.90
C ARG A 45 11.75 -4.17 8.77
N SER A 46 11.70 -3.48 7.64
CA SER A 46 12.45 -2.25 7.41
C SER A 46 11.63 -1.04 7.85
N GLN A 47 12.32 -0.02 8.32
CA GLN A 47 11.72 1.18 8.90
C GLN A 47 12.05 2.40 8.06
N ILE A 48 11.22 3.43 8.15
CA ILE A 48 11.47 4.75 7.60
C ILE A 48 11.11 5.78 8.67
N THR A 49 11.97 6.76 8.87
CA THR A 49 11.73 7.77 9.92
C THR A 49 10.66 8.75 9.49
N THR A 50 9.97 9.35 10.45
CA THR A 50 8.95 10.38 10.21
C THR A 50 9.48 11.53 9.34
N GLN A 51 10.74 11.96 9.55
CA GLN A 51 11.36 13.03 8.76
C GLN A 51 11.52 12.64 7.29
N ALA A 52 11.88 11.37 7.02
CA ALA A 52 11.97 10.85 5.65
C ALA A 52 10.57 10.79 5.01
N ILE A 53 9.55 10.33 5.75
CA ILE A 53 8.16 10.32 5.27
C ILE A 53 7.70 11.74 4.90
N GLN A 54 7.87 12.71 5.81
CA GLN A 54 7.49 14.10 5.59
C GLN A 54 8.18 14.69 4.35
N THR A 55 9.48 14.42 4.19
CA THR A 55 10.25 14.92 3.05
C THR A 55 9.76 14.30 1.74
N CYS A 56 9.49 12.99 1.72
CA CYS A 56 8.88 12.33 0.55
C CYS A 56 7.53 12.94 0.20
N LEU A 57 6.65 13.17 1.18
CA LEU A 57 5.34 13.78 0.95
C LEU A 57 5.44 15.21 0.40
N GLN A 58 6.34 16.03 0.93
CA GLN A 58 6.58 17.39 0.42
C GLN A 58 7.06 17.41 -1.04
N ASN A 59 7.85 16.40 -1.43
CA ASN A 59 8.37 16.24 -2.79
C ASN A 59 7.45 15.40 -3.69
N LYS A 60 6.24 15.05 -3.24
CA LYS A 60 5.27 14.21 -3.96
C LYS A 60 5.82 12.82 -4.35
N ILE A 61 6.71 12.27 -3.53
CA ILE A 61 7.30 10.94 -3.70
C ILE A 61 6.43 9.93 -2.93
N PRO A 62 5.72 9.01 -3.61
CA PRO A 62 4.90 8.01 -2.96
C PRO A 62 5.75 7.02 -2.15
N ILE A 63 5.22 6.60 -1.00
CA ILE A 63 5.80 5.55 -0.17
C ILE A 63 4.81 4.39 -0.08
N ALA A 64 5.27 3.16 -0.31
CA ALA A 64 4.49 1.93 -0.10
C ALA A 64 5.18 1.01 0.91
N PHE A 65 4.37 0.36 1.74
CA PHE A 65 4.81 -0.66 2.69
C PHE A 65 4.34 -2.03 2.21
N LEU A 66 5.28 -2.98 2.13
CA LEU A 66 5.04 -4.30 1.58
C LEU A 66 5.57 -5.40 2.51
N SER A 67 4.97 -6.59 2.44
CA SER A 67 5.52 -7.81 3.00
C SER A 67 6.79 -8.22 2.26
N ARG A 68 7.54 -9.19 2.83
CA ARG A 68 8.71 -9.77 2.15
C ARG A 68 8.37 -10.44 0.82
N MET A 69 7.12 -10.89 0.64
CA MET A 69 6.64 -11.54 -0.59
C MET A 69 5.98 -10.56 -1.56
N GLY A 70 6.03 -9.25 -1.28
CA GLY A 70 5.49 -8.22 -2.17
C GLY A 70 4.00 -7.90 -1.96
N TYR A 71 3.32 -8.54 -1.02
CA TYR A 71 1.97 -8.11 -0.62
C TYR A 71 2.00 -6.67 -0.09
N CYS A 72 1.27 -5.75 -0.73
CA CYS A 72 1.21 -4.35 -0.35
C CYS A 72 0.25 -4.16 0.85
N TYR A 73 0.78 -3.71 1.98
CA TYR A 73 -0.03 -3.38 3.16
C TYR A 73 -0.74 -2.03 3.00
N GLY A 74 -0.08 -1.07 2.37
CA GLY A 74 -0.64 0.26 2.21
C GLY A 74 0.37 1.25 1.64
N ARG A 75 -0.12 2.45 1.35
CA ARG A 75 0.65 3.56 0.82
C ARG A 75 0.37 4.82 1.62
N VAL A 76 1.36 5.70 1.67
CA VAL A 76 1.19 7.03 2.28
C VAL A 76 0.68 7.98 1.20
N MET A 77 -0.42 8.69 1.51
CA MET A 77 -1.03 9.69 0.66
C MET A 77 -0.88 11.07 1.29
N LYS A 78 -0.79 12.11 0.45
CA LYS A 78 -0.64 13.48 0.91
C LYS A 78 -2.03 14.13 0.94
N VAL A 79 -2.45 14.60 2.11
CA VAL A 79 -3.83 15.08 2.33
C VAL A 79 -4.23 16.18 1.37
N ASP A 80 -3.44 17.25 1.27
CA ASP A 80 -3.70 18.40 0.40
C ASP A 80 -3.60 18.09 -1.11
N GLN A 81 -2.95 16.98 -1.48
CA GLN A 81 -2.83 16.55 -2.87
C GLN A 81 -3.99 15.66 -3.30
N ASP A 82 -4.49 14.81 -2.40
CA ASP A 82 -5.39 13.71 -2.74
C ASP A 82 -6.81 13.88 -2.18
N PHE A 83 -7.00 14.84 -1.27
CA PHE A 83 -8.25 15.10 -0.60
C PHE A 83 -8.63 16.57 -0.67
N TYR A 84 -9.92 16.85 -0.50
CA TYR A 84 -10.47 18.17 -0.26
C TYR A 84 -11.43 18.12 0.93
N TYR A 85 -11.59 19.27 1.59
CA TYR A 85 -12.49 19.42 2.73
C TYR A 85 -13.72 20.23 2.31
N GLN A 86 -14.90 19.74 2.68
CA GLN A 86 -16.17 20.41 2.45
C GLN A 86 -17.14 20.01 3.57
N ASP A 87 -17.85 20.98 4.17
CA ASP A 87 -18.90 20.73 5.18
C ASP A 87 -18.47 19.74 6.27
N GLU A 88 -17.28 19.94 6.85
CA GLU A 88 -16.63 19.07 7.85
C GLU A 88 -16.22 17.65 7.39
N GLY A 89 -16.54 17.28 6.14
CA GLY A 89 -16.11 16.03 5.51
C GLY A 89 -14.74 16.13 4.83
N CYS A 90 -14.05 14.99 4.75
CA CYS A 90 -12.82 14.81 3.96
C CYS A 90 -13.11 13.87 2.79
N PHE A 91 -12.99 14.36 1.57
CA PHE A 91 -13.36 13.66 0.34
C PHE A 91 -12.17 13.48 -0.58
N LEU A 92 -12.15 12.37 -1.33
CA LEU A 92 -11.15 12.18 -2.38
C LEU A 92 -11.38 13.18 -3.51
N ASN A 93 -10.36 13.96 -3.85
CA ASN A 93 -10.37 14.78 -5.06
C ASN A 93 -10.14 13.90 -6.31
N GLU A 94 -10.05 14.51 -7.50
CA GLU A 94 -9.87 13.76 -8.74
C GLU A 94 -8.59 12.90 -8.74
N GLU A 95 -7.48 13.44 -8.25
CA GLU A 95 -6.19 12.74 -8.19
C GLU A 95 -6.22 11.60 -7.16
N GLY A 96 -6.83 11.84 -5.99
CA GLY A 96 -7.07 10.82 -4.98
C GLY A 96 -7.94 9.68 -5.50
N ARG A 97 -9.02 9.98 -6.23
CA ARG A 97 -9.91 8.97 -6.83
C ARG A 97 -9.18 8.11 -7.86
N LYS A 98 -8.37 8.70 -8.74
CA LYS A 98 -7.56 7.95 -9.72
C LYS A 98 -6.62 6.97 -9.02
N LYS A 99 -5.91 7.44 -7.99
CA LYS A 99 -5.02 6.59 -7.17
C LYS A 99 -5.80 5.46 -6.50
N PHE A 100 -6.90 5.79 -5.83
CA PHE A 100 -7.75 4.82 -5.14
C PHE A 100 -8.27 3.75 -6.09
N LEU A 101 -8.88 4.13 -7.21
CA LEU A 101 -9.43 3.19 -8.20
C LEU A 101 -8.36 2.27 -8.76
N LYS A 102 -7.18 2.82 -9.11
CA LYS A 102 -6.05 2.03 -9.59
C LYS A 102 -5.66 0.95 -8.58
N PHE A 103 -5.50 1.31 -7.31
CA PHE A 103 -5.09 0.34 -6.28
C PHE A 103 -6.21 -0.63 -5.91
N TRP A 104 -7.46 -0.18 -5.92
CA TRP A 104 -8.62 -1.04 -5.72
C TRP A 104 -8.70 -2.10 -6.82
N LEU A 105 -8.58 -1.71 -8.10
CA LEU A 105 -8.57 -2.63 -9.23
C LEU A 105 -7.42 -3.63 -9.12
N GLN A 106 -6.20 -3.14 -8.86
CA GLN A 106 -5.04 -4.00 -8.66
C GLN A 106 -5.30 -5.04 -7.56
N ARG A 107 -5.89 -4.63 -6.43
CA ARG A 107 -6.23 -5.54 -5.32
C ARG A 107 -7.34 -6.53 -5.67
N MET A 108 -8.30 -6.13 -6.50
CA MET A 108 -9.38 -7.02 -6.95
C MET A 108 -8.91 -8.05 -7.97
N GLU A 109 -7.92 -7.68 -8.79
CA GLU A 109 -7.28 -8.56 -9.78
C GLU A 109 -6.22 -9.49 -9.17
N GLU A 110 -5.77 -9.23 -7.94
CA GLU A 110 -4.87 -10.12 -7.20
C GLU A 110 -5.43 -11.55 -7.20
N LYS A 111 -4.65 -12.47 -7.77
CA LYS A 111 -4.96 -13.89 -7.78
C LYS A 111 -4.70 -14.47 -6.39
N VAL A 112 -5.77 -14.93 -5.74
CA VAL A 112 -5.76 -15.40 -4.35
C VAL A 112 -6.35 -16.81 -4.24
N GLY A 113 -5.96 -17.52 -3.18
CA GLY A 113 -6.36 -18.91 -2.93
C GLY A 113 -5.68 -19.95 -3.83
N ASN A 114 -5.94 -21.23 -3.56
CA ASN A 114 -5.29 -22.35 -4.24
C ASN A 114 -5.54 -22.38 -5.75
N GLN A 115 -6.71 -21.93 -6.20
CA GLN A 115 -7.09 -21.90 -7.60
C GLN A 115 -6.60 -20.64 -8.34
N LYS A 116 -5.89 -19.72 -7.65
CA LYS A 116 -5.36 -18.47 -8.21
C LYS A 116 -6.39 -17.67 -9.02
N GLN A 117 -7.59 -17.55 -8.49
CA GLN A 117 -8.66 -16.74 -9.10
C GLN A 117 -8.59 -15.29 -8.60
N PRO A 118 -9.01 -14.30 -9.40
CA PRO A 118 -9.14 -12.92 -8.98
C PRO A 118 -9.94 -12.80 -7.67
N ARG A 119 -9.54 -11.86 -6.81
CA ARG A 119 -10.20 -11.60 -5.54
C ARG A 119 -11.69 -11.25 -5.72
N TRP A 120 -12.07 -10.53 -6.79
CA TRP A 120 -13.47 -10.21 -7.04
C TRP A 120 -14.34 -11.46 -7.26
N ASP A 121 -13.77 -12.56 -7.77
CA ASP A 121 -14.54 -13.78 -8.08
C ASP A 121 -14.89 -14.48 -6.77
N ILE A 122 -13.93 -14.51 -5.84
CA ILE A 122 -14.15 -15.02 -4.47
C ILE A 122 -15.22 -14.21 -3.77
N LEU A 123 -15.13 -12.88 -3.80
CA LEU A 123 -16.11 -12.00 -3.17
C LEU A 123 -17.50 -12.18 -3.77
N THR A 124 -17.60 -12.26 -5.10
CA THR A 124 -18.87 -12.48 -5.80
C THR A 124 -19.47 -13.85 -5.44
N ALA A 125 -18.66 -14.90 -5.37
CA ALA A 125 -19.09 -16.22 -4.93
C ALA A 125 -19.59 -16.20 -3.48
N GLN A 126 -18.90 -15.50 -2.58
CA GLN A 126 -19.32 -15.35 -1.18
C GLN A 126 -20.64 -14.59 -1.05
N ILE A 127 -20.83 -13.51 -1.80
CA ILE A 127 -22.10 -12.76 -1.84
C ILE A 127 -23.23 -13.67 -2.31
N ARG A 128 -23.02 -14.49 -3.36
CA ARG A 128 -24.02 -15.44 -3.86
C ARG A 128 -24.39 -16.49 -2.81
N LYS A 129 -23.39 -17.09 -2.14
CA LYS A 129 -23.61 -18.05 -1.05
C LYS A 129 -24.37 -17.43 0.12
N TYR A 130 -23.99 -16.23 0.54
CA TYR A 130 -24.67 -15.52 1.61
C TYR A 130 -26.12 -15.19 1.23
N LYS A 131 -26.34 -14.70 0.00
CA LYS A 131 -27.69 -14.46 -0.53
C LYS A 131 -28.53 -15.73 -0.49
N GLN A 132 -28.00 -16.86 -0.98
CA GLN A 132 -28.70 -18.14 -0.97
C GLN A 132 -29.08 -18.58 0.44
N PHE A 133 -28.16 -18.45 1.41
CA PHE A 133 -28.41 -18.71 2.83
C PHE A 133 -29.55 -17.86 3.40
N VAL A 134 -29.56 -16.54 3.13
CA VAL A 134 -30.63 -15.65 3.62
C VAL A 134 -32.01 -16.06 3.08
N TYR A 135 -32.09 -16.53 1.82
CA TYR A 135 -33.36 -16.97 1.23
C TYR A 135 -33.73 -18.43 1.57
N HIS A 136 -32.75 -19.30 1.82
CA HIS A 136 -32.94 -20.73 2.08
C HIS A 136 -32.04 -21.17 3.25
N PRO A 137 -32.43 -20.91 4.51
CA PRO A 137 -31.58 -21.09 5.69
C PRO A 137 -31.37 -22.56 6.10
N VAL A 138 -31.62 -23.53 5.21
CA VAL A 138 -31.43 -24.97 5.44
C VAL A 138 -29.96 -25.38 5.27
N GLU A 139 -29.19 -24.61 4.48
CA GLU A 139 -27.74 -24.81 4.28
C GLU A 139 -26.94 -23.89 5.21
N SER A 140 -25.80 -24.35 5.75
CA SER A 140 -24.90 -23.49 6.54
C SER A 140 -24.06 -22.59 5.64
N TYR A 141 -23.94 -21.31 6.00
CA TYR A 141 -23.03 -20.38 5.32
C TYR A 141 -21.61 -20.53 5.87
N GLU A 142 -20.68 -20.94 5.00
CA GLU A 142 -19.25 -21.02 5.31
C GLU A 142 -18.49 -19.81 4.71
N PRO A 143 -18.06 -18.85 5.55
CA PRO A 143 -17.33 -17.67 5.08
C PRO A 143 -15.95 -18.05 4.55
N TYR A 144 -15.50 -17.33 3.52
CA TYR A 144 -14.13 -17.46 3.06
C TYR A 144 -13.15 -16.88 4.08
N LEU A 145 -12.32 -17.73 4.67
CA LEU A 145 -11.22 -17.34 5.55
C LEU A 145 -9.97 -17.10 4.71
N MET A 146 -9.45 -15.87 4.70
CA MET A 146 -8.13 -15.59 4.13
C MET A 146 -7.08 -16.26 5.01
N GLN A 147 -6.39 -17.27 4.48
CA GLN A 147 -5.20 -17.89 5.08
C GLN A 147 -3.96 -17.04 4.80
#